data_AF-A0A6M0BS03-F1
#
_entry.id   AF-A0A6M0BS03-F1
#
_cell.length_a   1.000
_cell.length_b   1.000
_cell.length_c   1.000
_cell.angle_alpha   90.00
_cell.angle_beta   90.00
_cell.angle_gamma   90.00
#
_symmetry.space_group_name_H-M   'P 1'
#
loop_
_entity.id
_entity.type
_entity.pdbx_description
1 polymer ?
#
loop_
_entity_poly.entity_id
_entity_poly.type
_entity_poly.pdbx_seq_one_letter_code
_entity_poly.pdbx_strand_id
1 'polypeptide(L)'
;MAKSDQNQVLRMLPIIVGGLGGTLLMVNRFFTPNLLASQARSDVVGVILSAFLILTGLLWQQIQPRSPDTVELIGESGFELLPELSDIAKNELAWASSLLLTNTVTKTIIIWYQNKVLLKRGILPSHSQVEPGAIFKQVLNKQKPIYLVDLKVYPGRIEFNYLPENTQGVICQPIGKNGVIILGANSPRSYTKQDENWISGIAEKLTDTLLREIN
;
A
#
# COMPACT_ATOMS: atom_id res chain seq x y z
N MET A 1 6.07 18.59 -5.10
CA MET A 1 7.54 18.48 -5.14
C MET A 1 7.93 17.24 -4.34
N ALA A 2 8.48 16.21 -4.99
CA ALA A 2 8.96 15.01 -4.30
C ALA A 2 10.15 15.38 -3.40
N LYS A 3 10.15 14.92 -2.15
CA LYS A 3 11.28 15.05 -1.23
C LYS A 3 12.53 14.47 -1.90
N SER A 4 13.61 15.24 -1.94
CA SER A 4 14.92 14.74 -2.36
C SER A 4 15.27 13.52 -1.48
N ASP A 5 15.58 12.39 -2.10
CA ASP A 5 15.89 11.13 -1.40
C ASP A 5 17.23 11.31 -0.66
N GLN A 6 17.12 11.69 0.61
CA GLN A 6 18.23 12.01 1.51
C GLN A 6 19.23 10.85 1.66
N ASN A 7 18.82 9.62 1.30
CA ASN A 7 19.66 8.43 1.34
C ASN A 7 20.43 8.14 0.05
N GLN A 8 20.26 8.95 -1.02
CA GLN A 8 20.99 8.74 -2.27
C GLN A 8 22.50 8.80 -2.09
N VAL A 9 22.99 9.78 -1.32
CA VAL A 9 24.42 9.95 -1.05
C VAL A 9 25.00 8.73 -0.31
N LEU A 10 24.28 8.24 0.71
CA LEU A 10 24.68 7.06 1.48
C LEU A 10 24.71 5.80 0.61
N ARG A 11 23.81 5.69 -0.37
CA ARG A 11 23.77 4.55 -1.29
C ARG A 11 24.88 4.56 -2.33
N MET A 12 25.38 5.74 -2.71
CA MET A 12 26.48 5.86 -3.66
C MET A 12 27.86 5.66 -3.02
N LEU A 13 27.98 5.77 -1.70
CA LEU A 13 29.26 5.63 -0.99
C LEU A 13 30.01 4.34 -1.33
N PRO A 14 29.41 3.12 -1.27
CA PRO A 14 30.13 1.89 -1.61
C PRO A 14 30.66 1.89 -3.05
N ILE A 15 29.89 2.42 -4.00
CA ILE A 15 30.30 2.52 -5.41
C ILE A 15 31.46 3.49 -5.57
N ILE A 16 31.36 4.67 -4.95
CA ILE A 16 32.39 5.71 -5.03
C ILE A 16 33.69 5.21 -4.39
N VAL A 17 33.62 4.64 -3.19
CA VAL A 17 34.80 4.12 -2.47
C VAL A 17 35.40 2.93 -3.20
N GLY A 18 34.58 1.99 -3.68
CA GLY A 18 35.04 0.83 -4.45
C GLY A 18 35.72 1.24 -5.76
N GLY A 19 35.12 2.18 -6.51
CA GLY A 19 35.66 2.73 -7.74
C GLY A 19 36.95 3.53 -7.54
N LEU A 20 36.99 4.40 -6.53
CA LEU A 20 38.21 5.13 -6.15
C LEU A 20 39.32 4.16 -5.74
N GLY A 21 39.02 3.19 -4.88
CA GLY A 21 39.99 2.18 -4.43
C GLY A 21 40.57 1.37 -5.59
N GLY A 22 39.72 0.92 -6.53
CA GLY A 22 40.16 0.15 -7.69
C GLY A 22 41.03 0.99 -8.63
N THR A 23 40.66 2.25 -8.83
CA THR A 23 41.43 3.20 -9.65
C THR A 23 42.79 3.49 -9.02
N LEU A 24 42.84 3.73 -7.71
CA LEU A 24 44.09 3.97 -7.00
C LEU A 24 45.02 2.75 -7.03
N LEU A 25 44.48 1.53 -6.90
CA LEU A 25 45.26 0.30 -7.07
C LEU A 25 45.82 0.17 -8.49
N MET A 26 45.02 0.48 -9.51
CA MET A 26 45.45 0.46 -10.91
C MET A 26 46.56 1.48 -11.17
N VAL A 27 46.41 2.71 -10.68
CA VAL A 27 47.42 3.77 -10.80
C VAL A 27 48.70 3.36 -10.06
N ASN A 28 48.59 2.90 -8.82
CA ASN A 28 49.72 2.42 -8.04
C ASN A 28 50.48 1.30 -8.78
N ARG A 29 49.74 0.38 -9.39
CA ARG A 29 50.31 -0.70 -10.19
C ARG A 29 51.06 -0.20 -11.42
N PHE A 30 50.51 0.78 -12.13
CA PHE A 30 51.11 1.34 -13.34
C PHE A 30 52.45 2.06 -13.07
N PHE A 31 52.57 2.70 -11.91
CA PHE A 31 53.77 3.43 -11.49
C PHE A 31 54.76 2.59 -10.66
N THR A 32 54.51 1.29 -10.45
CA THR A 32 55.43 0.41 -9.72
C THR A 32 56.39 -0.31 -10.69
N PRO A 33 57.69 0.06 -10.76
CA PRO A 33 58.63 -0.56 -11.69
C PRO A 33 59.07 -1.97 -11.28
N ASN A 34 59.21 -2.24 -9.98
CA ASN A 34 59.61 -3.54 -9.44
C ASN A 34 58.52 -4.08 -8.51
N LEU A 35 57.89 -5.19 -8.88
CA LEU A 35 56.80 -5.76 -8.12
C LEU A 35 57.28 -6.75 -7.06
N LEU A 36 56.92 -6.49 -5.80
CA LEU A 36 57.12 -7.43 -4.69
C LEU A 36 55.98 -8.46 -4.61
N ALA A 37 56.29 -9.68 -4.17
CA ALA A 37 55.29 -10.75 -3.98
C ALA A 37 54.24 -10.42 -2.90
N SER A 38 54.60 -9.62 -1.88
CA SER A 38 53.65 -9.08 -0.90
C SER A 38 52.69 -8.07 -1.53
N GLN A 39 53.20 -7.18 -2.37
CA GLN A 39 52.42 -6.17 -3.07
C GLN A 39 51.42 -6.83 -4.04
N ALA A 40 51.85 -7.83 -4.81
CA ALA A 40 50.96 -8.58 -5.69
C ALA A 40 49.77 -9.23 -4.95
N ARG A 41 50.01 -9.81 -3.77
CA ARG A 41 48.93 -10.39 -2.93
C ARG A 41 47.99 -9.31 -2.39
N SER A 42 48.53 -8.17 -1.98
CA SER A 42 47.74 -7.04 -1.52
C SER A 42 46.88 -6.44 -2.63
N ASP A 43 47.41 -6.31 -3.85
CA ASP A 43 46.69 -5.82 -5.03
C ASP A 43 45.47 -6.71 -5.32
N VAL A 44 45.64 -8.04 -5.29
CA VAL A 44 44.55 -9.00 -5.50
C VAL A 44 43.44 -8.83 -4.46
N VAL A 45 43.80 -8.78 -3.18
CA VAL A 45 42.81 -8.57 -2.10
C VAL A 45 42.11 -7.21 -2.24
N GLY A 46 42.86 -6.17 -2.60
CA GLY A 46 42.32 -4.83 -2.83
C GLY A 46 41.33 -4.75 -3.99
N VAL A 47 41.65 -5.40 -5.12
CA VAL A 47 40.74 -5.48 -6.29
C VAL A 47 39.46 -6.23 -5.93
N ILE A 48 39.57 -7.35 -5.19
CA ILE A 48 38.42 -8.10 -4.71
C ILE A 48 37.54 -7.22 -3.81
N LEU A 49 38.13 -6.47 -2.88
CA LEU A 49 37.41 -5.57 -1.98
C LEU A 49 36.70 -4.44 -2.75
N SER A 50 37.36 -3.83 -3.74
CA SER A 50 36.75 -2.85 -4.63
C SER A 50 35.56 -3.41 -5.41
N ALA A 51 35.67 -4.63 -5.93
CA ALA A 51 34.57 -5.30 -6.63
C ALA A 51 33.38 -5.57 -5.70
N PHE A 52 33.63 -6.03 -4.46
CA PHE A 52 32.56 -6.23 -3.46
C PHE A 52 31.87 -4.93 -3.05
N LEU A 53 32.62 -3.83 -2.89
CA LEU A 53 32.05 -2.52 -2.58
C LEU A 53 31.14 -2.01 -3.71
N ILE A 54 31.57 -2.15 -4.96
CA ILE A 54 30.76 -1.77 -6.13
C ILE A 54 29.50 -2.65 -6.19
N LEU A 55 29.62 -3.97 -6.06
CA LEU A 55 28.49 -4.89 -6.08
C LEU A 55 27.48 -4.56 -4.97
N THR A 56 27.96 -4.29 -3.75
CA THR A 56 27.11 -3.91 -2.62
C THR A 56 26.33 -2.63 -2.91
N GLY A 57 26.99 -1.61 -3.47
CA GLY A 57 26.33 -0.37 -3.87
C GLY A 57 25.30 -0.57 -4.98
N LEU A 58 25.59 -1.42 -5.96
CA LEU A 58 24.63 -1.78 -7.02
C LEU A 58 23.41 -2.52 -6.45
N LEU A 59 23.59 -3.44 -5.49
CA LEU A 59 22.49 -4.11 -4.80
C LEU A 59 21.61 -3.11 -4.03
N TRP A 60 22.21 -2.12 -3.37
CA TRP A 60 21.47 -1.08 -2.65
C TRP A 60 20.64 -0.17 -3.57
N GLN A 61 21.05 0.01 -4.83
CA GLN A 61 20.27 0.76 -5.82
C GLN A 61 19.05 -0.01 -6.33
N GLN A 62 19.09 -1.34 -6.34
CA GLN A 62 18.00 -2.18 -6.87
C GLN A 62 16.80 -2.30 -5.90
N ILE A 63 16.97 -2.00 -4.61
CA ILE A 63 15.96 -2.22 -3.56
C ILE A 63 14.97 -1.03 -3.44
N GLN A 64 14.68 -0.30 -4.53
CA GLN A 64 13.60 0.69 -4.49
C GLN A 64 12.29 0.09 -4.99
N PRO A 65 11.32 -0.19 -4.11
CA PRO A 65 9.96 -0.47 -4.56
C PRO A 65 9.46 0.77 -5.30
N ARG A 66 9.19 0.63 -6.60
CA ARG A 66 8.49 1.69 -7.35
C ARG A 66 7.14 1.91 -6.68
N SER A 67 6.90 3.13 -6.20
CA SER A 67 5.58 3.51 -5.74
C SER A 67 4.60 3.34 -6.90
N PRO A 68 3.48 2.63 -6.69
CA PRO A 68 2.51 2.40 -7.76
C PRO A 68 1.93 3.74 -8.23
N ASP A 69 1.74 3.87 -9.54
CA ASP A 69 1.19 5.09 -10.15
C ASP A 69 -0.21 5.36 -9.56
N THR A 70 -0.37 6.56 -8.98
CA THR A 70 -1.65 7.00 -8.40
C THR A 70 -2.47 7.76 -9.43
N VAL A 71 -3.78 7.52 -9.45
CA VAL A 71 -4.73 8.28 -10.25
C VAL A 71 -5.54 9.23 -9.37
N GLU A 72 -6.07 10.31 -9.94
CA GLU A 72 -7.13 11.08 -9.29
C GLU A 72 -8.46 10.38 -9.53
N LEU A 73 -9.18 10.01 -8.46
CA LEU A 73 -10.44 9.29 -8.61
C LEU A 73 -11.53 10.21 -9.16
N ILE A 74 -12.36 9.65 -10.06
CA ILE A 74 -13.48 10.35 -10.68
C ILE A 74 -14.68 10.31 -9.74
N GLY A 75 -15.11 11.45 -9.24
CA GLY A 75 -16.27 11.57 -8.35
C GLY A 75 -16.20 12.84 -7.50
N GLU A 76 -17.15 12.96 -6.58
CA GLU A 76 -17.23 14.09 -5.65
C GLU A 76 -16.91 13.66 -4.23
N SER A 77 -16.31 14.55 -3.44
CA SER A 77 -16.08 14.28 -2.02
C SER A 77 -17.41 14.34 -1.27
N GLY A 78 -17.85 13.20 -0.74
CA GLY A 78 -19.11 13.07 -0.02
C GLY A 78 -18.97 12.41 1.34
N PHE A 79 -19.98 12.62 2.18
CA PHE A 79 -20.17 11.93 3.44
C PHE A 79 -21.67 11.71 3.68
N GLU A 80 -22.09 10.47 3.58
CA GLU A 80 -23.47 10.03 3.72
C GLU A 80 -23.55 9.01 4.86
N LEU A 81 -24.50 9.21 5.77
CA LEU A 81 -24.83 8.30 6.85
C LEU A 81 -26.32 7.95 6.76
N LEU A 82 -26.67 6.71 7.12
CA LEU A 82 -28.08 6.34 7.25
C LEU A 82 -28.71 7.12 8.42
N PRO A 83 -29.76 7.94 8.17
CA PRO A 83 -30.32 8.83 9.18
C PRO A 83 -31.00 8.09 10.33
N GLU A 84 -31.46 6.86 10.10
CA GLU A 84 -32.14 5.99 11.07
C GLU A 84 -31.21 5.44 12.17
N LEU A 85 -29.88 5.60 12.03
CA LEU A 85 -28.92 5.09 12.99
C LEU A 85 -28.93 5.87 14.31
N SER A 86 -28.63 5.18 15.42
CA SER A 86 -28.39 5.82 16.72
C SER A 86 -27.20 6.79 16.64
N ASP A 87 -27.18 7.80 17.51
CA ASP A 87 -26.09 8.77 17.55
C ASP A 87 -24.75 8.12 17.90
N ILE A 88 -24.77 7.06 18.73
CA ILE A 88 -23.60 6.26 19.05
C ILE A 88 -23.07 5.58 17.77
N ALA A 89 -23.92 4.89 17.02
CA ALA A 89 -23.52 4.24 15.78
C ALA A 89 -23.02 5.24 14.73
N LYS A 90 -23.68 6.40 14.58
CA LYS A 90 -23.26 7.48 13.67
C LYS A 90 -21.86 8.00 14.02
N ASN A 91 -21.63 8.31 15.29
CA ASN A 91 -20.33 8.82 15.76
C ASN A 91 -19.22 7.80 15.51
N GLU A 92 -19.51 6.53 15.76
CA GLU A 92 -18.53 5.46 15.60
C GLU A 92 -18.19 5.15 14.14
N LEU A 93 -19.19 5.15 13.26
CA LEU A 93 -19.00 5.02 11.82
C LEU A 93 -18.25 6.24 11.26
N ALA A 94 -18.58 7.45 11.72
CA ALA A 94 -17.89 8.68 11.35
C ALA A 94 -16.42 8.66 11.79
N TRP A 95 -16.15 8.22 13.03
CA TRP A 95 -14.80 8.09 13.55
C TRP A 95 -13.98 7.05 12.77
N ALA A 96 -14.52 5.83 12.62
CA ALA A 96 -13.83 4.73 11.95
C ALA A 96 -13.52 5.05 10.48
N SER A 97 -14.49 5.61 9.75
CA SER A 97 -14.28 6.02 8.35
C SER A 97 -13.25 7.14 8.22
N SER A 98 -13.23 8.10 9.16
CA SER A 98 -12.22 9.17 9.17
C SER A 98 -10.82 8.59 9.38
N LEU A 99 -10.69 7.65 10.33
CA LEU A 99 -9.42 7.06 10.70
C LEU A 99 -8.85 6.24 9.54
N LEU A 100 -9.69 5.48 8.85
CA LEU A 100 -9.31 4.73 7.65
C LEU A 100 -8.90 5.65 6.49
N LEU A 101 -9.65 6.72 6.19
CA LEU A 101 -9.30 7.66 5.11
C LEU A 101 -8.01 8.44 5.37
N THR A 102 -7.70 8.71 6.64
CA THR A 102 -6.54 9.54 7.02
C THR A 102 -5.26 8.74 7.26
N ASN A 103 -5.38 7.50 7.75
CA ASN A 103 -4.23 6.67 8.13
C ASN A 103 -3.94 5.51 7.15
N THR A 104 -4.75 5.33 6.12
CA THR A 104 -4.47 4.35 5.05
C THR A 104 -4.51 5.02 3.68
N VAL A 105 -4.15 4.27 2.64
CA VAL A 105 -4.23 4.70 1.23
C VAL A 105 -5.67 4.78 0.68
N THR A 106 -6.67 4.48 1.51
CA THR A 106 -8.08 4.48 1.11
C THR A 106 -8.56 5.88 0.74
N LYS A 107 -9.35 5.99 -0.33
CA LYS A 107 -9.97 7.22 -0.80
C LYS A 107 -11.50 7.19 -0.80
N THR A 108 -12.07 5.99 -0.78
CA THR A 108 -13.52 5.77 -0.75
C THR A 108 -13.85 4.64 0.20
N ILE A 109 -14.84 4.85 1.06
CA ILE A 109 -15.31 3.88 2.05
C ILE A 109 -16.81 3.72 1.90
N ILE A 110 -17.26 2.46 1.90
CA ILE A 110 -18.66 2.10 1.98
C ILE A 110 -18.81 1.03 3.06
N ILE A 111 -19.72 1.25 4.00
CA ILE A 111 -20.06 0.29 5.04
C ILE A 111 -21.47 -0.20 4.78
N TRP A 112 -21.60 -1.50 4.55
CA TRP A 112 -22.87 -2.18 4.34
C TRP A 112 -23.13 -3.16 5.47
N TYR A 113 -24.36 -3.19 5.98
CA TYR A 113 -24.79 -4.07 7.05
C TYR A 113 -26.28 -4.40 6.91
N GLN A 114 -26.66 -5.67 7.08
CA GLN A 114 -28.06 -6.14 7.03
C GLN A 114 -28.87 -5.59 5.83
N ASN A 115 -28.32 -5.67 4.61
CA ASN A 115 -28.99 -5.20 3.40
C ASN A 115 -29.23 -3.68 3.31
N LYS A 116 -28.57 -2.90 4.17
CA LYS A 116 -28.57 -1.43 4.13
C LYS A 116 -27.14 -0.90 4.01
N VAL A 117 -26.99 0.21 3.30
CA VAL A 117 -25.75 1.00 3.33
C VAL A 117 -25.82 1.94 4.53
N LEU A 118 -24.90 1.76 5.48
CA LEU A 118 -24.87 2.54 6.71
C LEU A 118 -24.07 3.84 6.53
N LEU A 119 -22.97 3.77 5.77
CA LEU A 119 -22.06 4.90 5.54
C LEU A 119 -21.48 4.84 4.13
N LYS A 120 -21.37 5.99 3.49
CA LYS A 120 -20.47 6.24 2.35
C LYS A 120 -19.63 7.47 2.64
N ARG A 121 -18.32 7.41 2.42
CA ARG A 121 -17.43 8.55 2.66
C ARG A 121 -16.23 8.55 1.74
N GLY A 122 -15.77 9.75 1.38
CA GLY A 122 -14.60 9.94 0.51
C GLY A 122 -15.03 10.33 -0.89
N ILE A 123 -14.34 9.84 -1.92
CA ILE A 123 -14.68 10.16 -3.32
C ILE A 123 -15.79 9.21 -3.77
N LEU A 124 -16.98 9.74 -4.00
CA LEU A 124 -18.18 8.96 -4.35
C LEU A 124 -18.52 9.16 -5.85
N PRO A 125 -18.91 8.09 -6.56
CA PRO A 125 -19.43 8.20 -7.91
C PRO A 125 -20.86 8.77 -7.91
N SER A 126 -21.30 9.32 -9.05
CA SER A 126 -22.65 9.87 -9.21
C SER A 126 -23.76 8.82 -9.02
N HIS A 127 -23.51 7.56 -9.41
CA HIS A 127 -24.37 6.41 -9.11
C HIS A 127 -23.67 5.51 -8.09
N SER A 128 -24.23 5.41 -6.88
CA SER A 128 -23.58 4.73 -5.74
C SER A 128 -24.48 3.70 -5.05
N GLN A 129 -25.41 3.09 -5.79
CA GLN A 129 -26.26 2.04 -5.25
C GLN A 129 -25.46 0.74 -5.10
N VAL A 130 -25.39 0.24 -3.88
CA VAL A 130 -24.58 -0.94 -3.55
C VAL A 130 -25.39 -2.21 -3.79
N GLU A 131 -25.00 -2.98 -4.80
CA GLU A 131 -25.58 -4.28 -5.11
C GLU A 131 -24.58 -5.40 -4.78
N PRO A 132 -24.91 -6.32 -3.85
CA PRO A 132 -24.04 -7.44 -3.50
C PRO A 132 -23.78 -8.39 -4.68
N GLY A 133 -22.57 -8.36 -5.25
CA GLY A 133 -22.13 -9.32 -6.26
C GLY A 133 -21.50 -10.59 -5.69
N ALA A 134 -20.65 -11.24 -6.49
CA ALA A 134 -20.09 -12.55 -6.16
C ALA A 134 -19.00 -12.45 -5.07
N ILE A 135 -18.12 -11.45 -5.14
CA ILE A 135 -17.05 -11.24 -4.17
C ILE A 135 -17.64 -10.84 -2.83
N PHE A 136 -18.62 -9.95 -2.83
CA PHE A 136 -19.34 -9.52 -1.64
C PHE A 136 -19.96 -10.72 -0.90
N LYS A 137 -20.69 -11.57 -1.63
CA LYS A 137 -21.27 -12.81 -1.09
C LYS A 137 -20.20 -13.77 -0.60
N GLN A 138 -19.07 -13.88 -1.30
CA GLN A 138 -17.96 -14.71 -0.88
C GLN A 138 -17.35 -14.22 0.45
N VAL A 139 -17.18 -12.91 0.63
CA VAL A 139 -16.69 -12.32 1.88
C VAL A 139 -17.65 -12.59 3.02
N LEU A 140 -18.95 -12.38 2.81
CA LEU A 140 -19.98 -12.70 3.81
C LEU A 140 -19.97 -14.19 4.19
N ASN A 141 -19.92 -15.10 3.22
CA ASN A 141 -20.00 -16.54 3.46
C ASN A 141 -18.72 -17.09 4.11
N LYS A 142 -17.55 -16.69 3.63
CA LYS A 142 -16.26 -17.21 4.10
C LYS A 142 -15.74 -16.48 5.32
N GLN A 143 -16.29 -15.30 5.65
CA GLN A 143 -15.83 -14.45 6.75
C GLN A 143 -14.31 -14.17 6.66
N LYS A 144 -13.82 -14.01 5.43
CA LYS A 144 -12.41 -13.73 5.13
C LYS A 144 -12.32 -12.49 4.26
N PRO A 145 -11.39 -11.57 4.56
CA PRO A 145 -11.20 -10.41 3.71
C PRO A 145 -10.69 -10.82 2.33
N ILE A 146 -11.11 -10.08 1.32
CA ILE A 146 -10.62 -10.22 -0.05
C ILE A 146 -10.00 -8.90 -0.46
N TYR A 147 -8.72 -8.96 -0.83
CA TYR A 147 -7.99 -7.83 -1.37
C TYR A 147 -7.76 -8.03 -2.88
N LEU A 148 -8.35 -7.15 -3.68
CA LEU A 148 -8.13 -7.04 -5.10
C LEU A 148 -7.05 -5.98 -5.35
N VAL A 149 -5.84 -6.46 -5.63
CA VAL A 149 -4.64 -5.64 -5.78
C VAL A 149 -4.64 -4.75 -7.03
N ASP A 150 -5.35 -5.16 -8.08
CA ASP A 150 -5.52 -4.40 -9.31
C ASP A 150 -6.89 -4.72 -9.91
N LEU A 151 -7.81 -3.77 -9.77
CA LEU A 151 -9.20 -3.93 -10.20
C LEU A 151 -9.32 -3.98 -11.73
N LYS A 152 -8.38 -3.39 -12.48
CA LYS A 152 -8.44 -3.38 -13.95
C LYS A 152 -8.31 -4.78 -14.53
N VAL A 153 -7.51 -5.63 -13.91
CA VAL A 153 -7.22 -7.01 -14.33
C VAL A 153 -8.37 -7.96 -13.95
N TYR A 154 -9.26 -7.54 -13.04
CA TYR A 154 -10.32 -8.40 -12.54
C TYR A 154 -11.57 -8.36 -13.44
N PRO A 155 -12.00 -9.49 -14.03
CA PRO A 155 -13.16 -9.51 -14.94
C PRO A 155 -14.48 -9.19 -14.23
N GLY A 156 -14.60 -9.55 -12.94
CA GLY A 156 -15.78 -9.25 -12.13
C GLY A 156 -15.81 -7.83 -11.54
N ARG A 157 -14.97 -6.90 -12.02
CA ARG A 157 -14.90 -5.53 -11.48
C ARG A 157 -16.20 -4.74 -11.58
N ILE A 158 -17.11 -5.18 -12.47
CA ILE A 158 -18.44 -4.61 -12.69
C ILE A 158 -19.28 -4.63 -11.41
N GLU A 159 -19.00 -5.56 -10.49
CA GLU A 159 -19.61 -5.61 -9.15
C GLU A 159 -19.37 -4.33 -8.33
N PHE A 160 -18.28 -3.60 -8.57
CA PHE A 160 -17.90 -2.41 -7.82
C PHE A 160 -18.32 -1.09 -8.49
N ASN A 161 -19.42 -1.12 -9.26
CA ASN A 161 -19.97 0.07 -9.92
C ASN A 161 -20.37 1.21 -8.96
N TYR A 162 -20.48 0.93 -7.66
CA TYR A 162 -20.72 1.89 -6.60
C TYR A 162 -19.44 2.57 -6.05
N LEU A 163 -18.26 2.23 -6.56
CA LEU A 163 -17.00 2.95 -6.33
C LEU A 163 -16.66 3.82 -7.55
N PRO A 164 -15.76 4.82 -7.42
CA PRO A 164 -15.24 5.56 -8.58
C PRO A 164 -14.78 4.61 -9.69
N GLU A 165 -15.14 4.91 -10.95
CA GLU A 165 -14.91 4.00 -12.08
C GLU A 165 -13.43 3.65 -12.29
N ASN A 166 -12.54 4.59 -11.93
CA ASN A 166 -11.10 4.43 -12.01
C ASN A 166 -10.44 4.01 -10.68
N THR A 167 -11.18 3.38 -9.78
CA THR A 167 -10.61 2.73 -8.58
C THR A 167 -9.59 1.67 -8.99
N GLN A 168 -8.41 1.68 -8.35
CA GLN A 168 -7.30 0.79 -8.72
C GLN A 168 -7.20 -0.43 -7.81
N GLY A 169 -7.45 -0.27 -6.52
CA GLY A 169 -7.39 -1.35 -5.53
C GLY A 169 -8.64 -1.37 -4.67
N VAL A 170 -9.09 -2.57 -4.28
CA VAL A 170 -10.28 -2.74 -3.43
C VAL A 170 -10.03 -3.75 -2.34
N ILE A 171 -10.34 -3.40 -1.09
CA ILE A 171 -10.43 -4.37 0.02
C ILE A 171 -11.89 -4.50 0.43
N CYS A 172 -12.37 -5.75 0.47
CA CYS A 172 -13.64 -6.11 1.07
C CYS A 172 -13.37 -6.83 2.39
N GLN A 173 -13.64 -6.16 3.52
CA GLN A 173 -13.43 -6.66 4.87
C GLN A 173 -14.78 -7.02 5.51
N PRO A 174 -14.98 -8.23 6.03
CA PRO A 174 -16.22 -8.57 6.73
C PRO A 174 -16.37 -7.81 8.06
N ILE A 175 -17.62 -7.45 8.42
CA ILE A 175 -18.02 -6.89 9.72
C ILE A 175 -19.05 -7.82 10.33
N GLY A 176 -18.59 -8.72 11.19
CA GLY A 176 -19.41 -9.81 11.70
C GLY A 176 -20.06 -10.62 10.57
N LYS A 177 -21.16 -11.30 10.89
CA LYS A 177 -21.83 -12.22 9.95
C LYS A 177 -22.61 -11.52 8.85
N ASN A 178 -23.01 -10.27 9.06
CA ASN A 178 -24.04 -9.61 8.26
C ASN A 178 -23.57 -8.29 7.63
N GLY A 179 -22.27 -8.01 7.62
CA GLY A 179 -21.74 -6.75 7.10
C GLY A 179 -20.42 -6.87 6.36
N VAL A 180 -20.12 -5.85 5.57
CA VAL A 180 -18.87 -5.70 4.82
C VAL A 180 -18.48 -4.23 4.75
N ILE A 181 -17.20 -3.92 5.02
CA ILE A 181 -16.55 -2.66 4.67
C ILE A 181 -15.90 -2.84 3.31
N ILE A 182 -16.21 -1.94 2.39
CA ILE A 182 -15.55 -1.84 1.09
C ILE A 182 -14.68 -0.59 1.10
N LEU A 183 -13.40 -0.77 0.78
CA LEU A 183 -12.39 0.29 0.76
C LEU A 183 -11.80 0.36 -0.64
N GLY A 184 -11.90 1.53 -1.27
CA GLY A 184 -11.32 1.82 -2.59
C GLY A 184 -10.06 2.67 -2.49
N ALA A 185 -9.02 2.27 -3.20
CA ALA A 185 -7.75 2.99 -3.31
C ALA A 185 -7.49 3.46 -4.74
N ASN A 186 -6.69 4.53 -4.85
CA ASN A 186 -6.36 5.18 -6.11
C ASN A 186 -5.03 4.73 -6.73
N SER A 187 -4.39 3.70 -6.17
CA SER A 187 -3.24 3.02 -6.77
C SER A 187 -3.36 1.50 -6.60
N PRO A 188 -2.82 0.71 -7.54
CA PRO A 188 -2.79 -0.74 -7.41
C PRO A 188 -1.76 -1.16 -6.36
N ARG A 189 -1.96 -2.32 -5.71
CA ARG A 189 -1.04 -2.91 -4.71
C ARG A 189 -0.65 -1.92 -3.60
N SER A 190 -1.57 -1.04 -3.24
CA SER A 190 -1.31 0.11 -2.37
C SER A 190 -1.40 -0.22 -0.88
N TYR A 191 -2.25 -1.19 -0.50
CA TYR A 191 -2.40 -1.59 0.89
C TYR A 191 -1.23 -2.45 1.37
N THR A 192 -0.68 -2.07 2.51
CA THR A 192 0.35 -2.83 3.21
C THR A 192 -0.27 -3.85 4.17
N LYS A 193 0.55 -4.77 4.69
CA LYS A 193 0.11 -5.70 5.74
C LYS A 193 -0.35 -4.98 7.01
N GLN A 194 0.27 -3.85 7.31
CA GLN A 194 -0.13 -3.01 8.43
C GLN A 194 -1.52 -2.40 8.19
N ASP A 195 -1.81 -1.92 6.98
CA ASP A 195 -3.14 -1.40 6.64
C ASP A 195 -4.20 -2.50 6.76
N GLU A 196 -3.95 -3.70 6.25
CA GLU A 196 -4.86 -4.84 6.39
C GLU A 196 -5.18 -5.15 7.86
N ASN A 197 -4.17 -5.13 8.74
CA ASN A 197 -4.37 -5.37 10.17
C ASN A 197 -5.18 -4.24 10.83
N TRP A 198 -4.91 -2.99 10.48
CA TRP A 198 -5.69 -1.84 10.96
C TRP A 198 -7.16 -1.93 10.52
N ILE A 199 -7.39 -2.25 9.25
CA ILE A 199 -8.73 -2.45 8.69
C ILE A 199 -9.47 -3.57 9.42
N SER A 200 -8.80 -4.69 9.70
CA SER A 200 -9.38 -5.80 10.46
C SER A 200 -9.76 -5.40 11.88
N GLY A 201 -8.85 -4.73 12.61
CA GLY A 201 -9.12 -4.29 13.98
C GLY A 201 -10.28 -3.28 14.07
N ILE A 202 -10.38 -2.37 13.11
CA ILE A 202 -11.50 -1.42 13.03
C ILE A 202 -12.81 -2.15 12.69
N ALA A 203 -12.78 -3.14 11.80
CA ALA A 203 -13.94 -3.94 11.47
C ALA A 203 -14.44 -4.76 12.66
N GLU A 204 -13.54 -5.33 13.47
CA GLU A 204 -13.90 -6.03 14.71
C GLU A 204 -14.57 -5.08 15.71
N LYS A 205 -14.00 -3.88 15.91
CA LYS A 205 -14.59 -2.85 16.78
C LYS A 205 -15.97 -2.42 16.29
N LEU A 206 -16.11 -2.16 14.99
CA LEU A 206 -17.40 -1.81 14.39
C LEU A 206 -18.41 -2.94 14.54
N THR A 207 -17.98 -4.20 14.45
CA THR A 207 -18.85 -5.36 14.67
C THR A 207 -19.50 -5.30 16.05
N ASP A 208 -18.72 -5.09 17.12
CA ASP A 208 -19.26 -4.98 18.47
C ASP A 208 -20.24 -3.79 18.62
N THR A 209 -19.93 -2.65 18.00
CA THR A 209 -20.81 -1.47 18.03
C THR A 209 -22.14 -1.74 17.32
N LEU A 210 -22.09 -2.28 16.09
CA LEU A 210 -23.31 -2.56 15.30
C LEU A 210 -24.16 -3.66 15.94
N LEU A 211 -23.55 -4.64 16.61
CA LEU A 211 -24.27 -5.68 17.34
C LEU A 211 -25.06 -5.15 18.54
N ARG A 212 -24.63 -4.05 19.16
CA ARG A 212 -25.31 -3.44 20.31
C ARG A 212 -26.38 -2.43 19.91
N GLU A 213 -26.18 -1.75 18.79
CA GLU A 213 -27.00 -0.60 18.38
C GLU A 213 -28.07 -0.94 17.33
N ILE A 214 -27.92 -2.05 16.59
CA ILE A 214 -28.82 -2.42 15.46
C ILE A 214 -29.58 -3.74 15.73
N ASN A 215 -29.21 -4.51 16.76
CA ASN A 215 -30.02 -5.64 17.25
C ASN A 215 -30.98 -5.17 18.34
#